data_AF-A0A443Q612-F1
#
_entry.id   AF-A0A443Q612-F1
#
_cell.length_a   1.000
_cell.length_b   1.000
_cell.length_c   1.000
_cell.angle_alpha   90.00
_cell.angle_beta   90.00
_cell.angle_gamma   90.00
#
_symmetry.space_group_name_H-M   'P 1'
#
loop_
_entity.id
_entity.type
_entity.pdbx_description
1 polymer ?
#
loop_
_entity_poly.entity_id
_entity_poly.type
_entity_poly.pdbx_seq_one_letter_code
_entity_poly.pdbx_strand_id
1 'polypeptide(L)'
;THNPPKSAYFNILLNEDISDEDYKHSCEVWEKLSCRNLGDYHDVYLKTDVCLLADVITEFRQTSKRNYNLDPMHYFSLAQLSLDAALLMTKKTIRLLTDYNMYLMFENGIRGGISQITKRYAEANNKYLPNFNPMKKSSFIIYLDANNLYGWAMSQFLPFADF
;
A
#
# COMPACT_ATOMS: atom_id res chain seq x y z
N THR A 1 23.65 -18.08 28.10
CA THR A 1 23.21 -18.29 26.71
C THR A 1 23.45 -17.02 25.94
N HIS A 2 23.97 -17.08 24.71
CA HIS A 2 24.30 -15.90 23.90
C HIS A 2 23.53 -15.94 22.57
N ASN A 3 23.23 -14.77 22.01
CA ASN A 3 22.69 -14.64 20.65
C ASN A 3 23.65 -15.32 19.65
N PRO A 4 23.17 -15.94 18.55
CA PRO A 4 24.05 -16.49 17.53
C PRO A 4 25.07 -15.46 17.00
N PRO A 5 26.25 -15.89 16.56
CA PRO A 5 27.25 -14.96 16.03
C PRO A 5 26.76 -14.31 14.74
N LYS A 6 27.25 -13.12 14.44
CA LYS A 6 26.87 -12.36 13.24
C LYS A 6 26.97 -13.18 11.94
N SER A 7 27.99 -14.02 11.81
CA SER A 7 28.19 -14.90 10.65
C SER A 7 27.08 -15.94 10.45
N ALA A 8 26.26 -16.22 11.46
CA ALA A 8 25.12 -17.14 11.35
C ALA A 8 23.87 -16.49 10.73
N TYR A 9 23.89 -15.17 10.48
CA TYR A 9 22.76 -14.40 9.93
C TYR A 9 22.89 -14.12 8.42
N PHE A 10 23.68 -14.92 7.69
CA PHE A 10 23.85 -14.72 6.25
C PHE A 10 22.51 -14.88 5.51
N ASN A 11 22.12 -13.86 4.74
CA ASN A 11 20.88 -13.86 3.98
C ASN A 11 21.10 -14.47 2.61
N ILE A 12 20.64 -15.71 2.42
CA ILE A 12 20.77 -16.44 1.15
C ILE A 12 19.98 -15.79 0.01
N LEU A 13 18.86 -15.11 0.31
CA LEU A 13 18.00 -14.50 -0.71
C LEU A 13 18.64 -13.26 -1.33
N LEU A 14 19.35 -12.48 -0.53
CA LEU A 14 20.04 -11.25 -0.95
C LEU A 14 21.54 -11.48 -1.19
N ASN A 15 22.05 -12.65 -0.80
CA ASN A 15 23.46 -13.03 -0.87
C ASN A 15 24.37 -11.99 -0.17
N GLU A 16 23.97 -11.57 1.02
CA GLU A 16 24.67 -10.57 1.82
C GLU A 16 24.65 -10.91 3.32
N ASP A 17 25.63 -10.39 4.05
CA ASP A 17 25.67 -10.46 5.50
C ASP A 17 24.67 -9.49 6.14
N ILE A 18 24.22 -9.80 7.35
CA ILE A 18 23.42 -8.89 8.16
C ILE A 18 24.16 -7.55 8.39
N SER A 19 23.41 -6.45 8.34
CA SER A 19 23.96 -5.14 8.69
C SER A 19 24.42 -5.08 10.16
N ASP A 20 25.36 -4.19 10.49
CA ASP A 20 25.77 -3.99 11.88
C ASP A 20 24.61 -3.49 12.76
N GLU A 21 23.71 -2.70 12.17
CA GLU A 21 22.55 -2.12 12.84
C GLU A 21 21.52 -3.20 13.20
N ASP A 22 21.16 -4.06 12.25
CA ASP A 22 20.21 -5.15 12.48
C ASP A 22 20.77 -6.19 13.45
N TYR A 23 22.07 -6.50 13.36
CA TYR A 23 22.70 -7.41 14.31
C TYR A 23 22.68 -6.84 15.73
N LYS A 24 23.01 -5.55 15.88
CA LYS A 24 22.91 -4.86 17.18
C LYS A 24 21.48 -4.90 17.71
N HIS A 25 20.48 -4.62 16.88
CA HIS A 25 19.07 -4.73 17.26
C HIS A 25 18.73 -6.14 17.75
N SER A 26 19.17 -7.19 17.04
CA SER A 26 18.93 -8.57 17.44
C SER A 26 19.52 -8.90 18.83
N CYS A 27 20.73 -8.41 19.13
CA CYS A 27 21.36 -8.56 20.44
C CYS A 27 20.57 -7.82 21.53
N GLU A 28 20.12 -6.59 21.27
CA GLU A 28 19.31 -5.82 22.23
C GLU A 28 18.00 -6.52 22.56
N VAL A 29 17.29 -7.05 21.56
CA VAL A 29 16.04 -7.80 21.74
C VAL A 29 16.30 -9.07 22.55
N TRP A 30 17.36 -9.81 22.21
CA TRP A 30 17.75 -11.03 22.90
C TRP A 30 18.01 -10.78 24.40
N GLU A 31 18.75 -9.72 24.72
CA GLU A 31 19.07 -9.36 26.11
C GLU A 31 17.85 -8.83 26.86
N LYS A 32 17.13 -7.84 26.30
CA LYS A 32 15.99 -7.18 26.97
C LYS A 32 14.86 -8.15 27.28
N LEU A 33 14.65 -9.14 26.41
CA LEU A 33 13.59 -10.13 26.57
C LEU A 33 14.09 -11.46 27.15
N SER A 34 15.36 -11.50 27.57
CA SER A 34 15.97 -12.63 28.26
C SER A 34 15.87 -13.95 27.48
N CYS A 35 16.05 -13.90 26.16
CA CYS A 35 15.98 -15.07 25.30
C CYS A 35 17.10 -16.06 25.65
N ARG A 36 16.76 -17.35 25.77
CA ARG A 36 17.75 -18.41 26.07
C ARG A 36 18.21 -19.15 24.82
N ASN A 37 17.35 -19.20 23.82
CA ASN A 37 17.58 -19.90 22.57
C ASN A 37 16.84 -19.17 21.44
N LEU A 38 17.09 -19.59 20.19
CA LEU A 38 16.47 -18.95 19.02
C LEU A 38 14.95 -19.17 18.97
N GLY A 39 14.43 -20.23 19.58
CA GLY A 39 13.00 -20.46 19.75
C GLY A 39 12.35 -19.38 20.62
N ASP A 40 12.96 -19.02 21.76
CA ASP A 40 12.47 -17.90 22.61
C ASP A 40 12.42 -16.58 21.81
N TYR A 41 13.45 -16.32 20.99
CA TYR A 41 13.51 -15.14 20.12
C TYR A 41 12.42 -15.18 19.03
N HIS A 42 12.22 -16.33 18.40
CA HIS A 42 11.17 -16.55 17.41
C HIS A 42 9.77 -16.36 18.01
N ASP A 43 9.52 -16.88 19.21
CA ASP A 43 8.21 -16.78 19.88
C ASP A 43 7.89 -15.33 20.24
N VAL A 44 8.88 -14.55 20.65
CA VAL A 44 8.75 -13.10 20.83
C VAL A 44 8.36 -12.42 19.52
N TYR A 45 9.08 -12.72 18.43
CA TYR A 45 8.78 -12.15 17.11
C TYR A 45 7.36 -12.48 16.68
N LEU A 46 6.99 -13.77 16.70
CA LEU A 46 5.67 -14.26 16.32
C LEU A 46 4.57 -13.61 17.17
N LYS A 47 4.78 -13.52 18.49
CA LYS A 47 3.84 -12.87 19.39
C LYS A 47 3.67 -11.39 19.05
N THR A 48 4.76 -10.70 18.74
CA THR A 48 4.73 -9.28 18.34
C THR A 48 3.91 -9.11 17.06
N ASP A 49 4.17 -9.92 16.03
CA ASP A 49 3.43 -9.87 14.76
C ASP A 49 1.93 -10.16 14.96
N VAL A 50 1.59 -11.17 15.75
CA VAL A 50 0.19 -11.52 16.05
C VAL A 50 -0.50 -10.41 16.86
N CYS A 51 0.17 -9.84 17.86
CA CYS A 51 -0.39 -8.75 18.65
C CYS A 51 -0.62 -7.49 17.79
N LEU A 52 0.37 -7.09 16.99
CA LEU A 52 0.24 -5.93 16.09
C LEU A 52 -0.90 -6.14 15.08
N LEU A 53 -1.00 -7.33 14.49
CA LEU A 53 -2.10 -7.65 13.59
C LEU A 53 -3.45 -7.62 14.31
N ALA A 54 -3.54 -8.19 15.51
CA ALA A 54 -4.77 -8.19 16.29
C ALA A 54 -5.21 -6.77 16.67
N ASP A 55 -4.27 -5.90 17.04
CA ASP A 55 -4.54 -4.50 17.36
C ASP A 55 -5.08 -3.75 16.14
N VAL A 56 -4.39 -3.86 14.99
CA VAL A 56 -4.81 -3.21 13.73
C VAL A 56 -6.17 -3.71 13.26
N ILE A 57 -6.42 -5.03 13.29
CA ILE A 57 -7.71 -5.60 12.88
C ILE A 57 -8.83 -5.19 13.83
N THR A 58 -8.57 -5.13 15.13
CA THR A 58 -9.56 -4.68 16.11
C THR A 58 -9.96 -3.23 15.88
N GLU A 59 -8.97 -2.34 15.70
CA GLU A 59 -9.24 -0.94 15.38
C GLU A 59 -9.94 -0.80 14.02
N PHE A 60 -9.54 -1.58 13.02
CA PHE A 60 -10.17 -1.56 11.71
C PHE A 60 -11.66 -1.94 11.79
N ARG A 61 -12.00 -3.00 12.54
CA ARG A 61 -13.41 -3.39 12.79
C ARG A 61 -14.20 -2.29 13.49
N GLN A 62 -13.64 -1.69 14.54
CA GLN A 62 -14.29 -0.62 15.29
C GLN A 62 -14.51 0.62 14.40
N THR A 63 -13.50 1.02 13.63
CA THR A 63 -13.58 2.17 12.73
C THR A 63 -14.56 1.93 11.59
N SER A 64 -14.55 0.76 10.94
CA SER A 64 -15.54 0.41 9.92
C SER A 64 -16.97 0.38 10.47
N LYS A 65 -17.15 -0.17 11.67
CA LYS A 65 -18.47 -0.20 12.33
C LYS A 65 -18.95 1.21 12.68
N ARG A 66 -18.06 2.08 13.17
CA ARG A 66 -18.37 3.48 13.48
C ARG A 66 -18.74 4.29 12.24
N ASN A 67 -17.99 4.14 11.15
CA ASN A 67 -18.16 4.98 9.96
C ASN A 67 -19.24 4.49 9.00
N TYR A 68 -19.38 3.17 8.86
CA TYR A 68 -20.24 2.55 7.84
C TYR A 68 -21.27 1.60 8.43
N ASN A 69 -21.23 1.30 9.73
CA ASN A 69 -22.05 0.26 10.36
C ASN A 69 -21.82 -1.16 9.79
N LEU A 70 -20.72 -1.36 9.06
CA LEU A 70 -20.29 -2.63 8.47
C LEU A 70 -19.13 -3.22 9.26
N ASP A 71 -19.09 -4.55 9.41
CA ASP A 71 -17.94 -5.26 9.97
C ASP A 71 -17.09 -5.83 8.83
N PRO A 72 -15.81 -5.44 8.70
CA PRO A 72 -14.94 -5.92 7.64
C PRO A 72 -14.73 -7.43 7.65
N MET A 73 -14.94 -8.12 8.77
CA MET A 73 -14.75 -9.57 8.87
C MET A 73 -15.87 -10.37 8.18
N HIS A 74 -16.93 -9.72 7.70
CA HIS A 74 -17.96 -10.34 6.87
C HIS A 74 -17.67 -10.28 5.36
N TYR A 75 -16.51 -9.73 4.99
CA TYR A 75 -16.13 -9.52 3.59
C TYR A 75 -14.90 -10.33 3.23
N PHE A 76 -14.86 -10.83 2.00
CA PHE A 76 -13.68 -11.52 1.47
C PHE A 76 -12.53 -10.55 1.14
N SER A 77 -12.87 -9.30 0.81
CA SER A 77 -11.89 -8.27 0.44
C SER A 77 -12.35 -6.87 0.85
N LEU A 78 -11.38 -5.96 0.98
CA LEU A 78 -11.63 -4.54 1.23
C LEU A 78 -12.40 -3.85 0.10
N ALA A 79 -12.25 -4.33 -1.15
CA ALA A 79 -12.99 -3.79 -2.29
C ALA A 79 -14.50 -4.03 -2.12
N GLN A 80 -14.89 -5.23 -1.67
CA GLN A 80 -16.30 -5.56 -1.43
C GLN A 80 -16.88 -4.75 -0.28
N LEU A 81 -16.15 -4.62 0.83
CA LEU A 81 -16.52 -3.74 1.94
C LEU A 81 -16.71 -2.29 1.47
N SER A 82 -15.79 -1.79 0.64
CA SER A 82 -15.83 -0.40 0.17
C SER A 82 -17.01 -0.16 -0.77
N LEU A 83 -17.33 -1.11 -1.64
CA LEU A 83 -18.51 -1.05 -2.50
C LEU A 83 -19.80 -1.04 -1.68
N ASP A 84 -19.93 -1.96 -0.72
CA ASP A 84 -21.11 -2.03 0.15
C ASP A 84 -21.26 -0.77 1.01
N ALA A 85 -20.16 -0.24 1.55
CA ALA A 85 -20.15 1.03 2.26
C ALA A 85 -20.65 2.17 1.36
N ALA A 86 -20.16 2.25 0.11
CA ALA A 86 -20.61 3.25 -0.86
C ALA A 86 -22.10 3.10 -1.20
N LEU A 87 -22.58 1.88 -1.41
CA LEU A 87 -24.01 1.60 -1.68
C LEU A 87 -24.89 1.97 -0.48
N LEU A 88 -24.46 1.63 0.74
CA LEU A 88 -25.19 1.96 1.97
C LEU A 88 -25.27 3.47 2.20
N MET A 89 -24.18 4.20 1.95
CA MET A 89 -24.13 5.66 2.08
C MET A 89 -24.96 6.38 1.02
N THR A 90 -24.87 5.94 -0.25
CA THR A 90 -25.58 6.57 -1.38
C THR A 90 -27.03 6.13 -1.50
N LYS A 91 -27.39 4.98 -0.90
CA LYS A 91 -28.71 4.33 -1.00
C LYS A 91 -29.13 4.07 -2.45
N LYS A 92 -28.15 3.88 -3.34
CA LYS A 92 -28.39 3.55 -4.75
C LYS A 92 -28.45 2.04 -4.95
N THR A 93 -29.25 1.62 -5.91
CA THR A 93 -29.29 0.23 -6.39
C THR A 93 -28.69 0.21 -7.78
N ILE A 94 -27.61 -0.55 -7.96
CA ILE A 94 -26.99 -0.74 -9.27
C ILE A 94 -27.78 -1.81 -10.02
N ARG A 95 -28.25 -1.49 -11.23
CA ARG A 95 -28.98 -2.44 -12.08
C ARG A 95 -28.01 -3.51 -12.58
N LEU A 96 -28.43 -4.77 -12.51
CA LEU A 96 -27.65 -5.89 -13.03
C LEU A 96 -27.58 -5.83 -14.56
N LEU A 97 -26.42 -6.19 -15.11
CA LEU A 97 -26.26 -6.45 -16.53
C LEU A 97 -26.92 -7.81 -16.83
N THR A 98 -27.98 -7.79 -17.62
CA THR A 98 -28.79 -8.99 -17.92
C THR A 98 -28.60 -9.51 -19.34
N ASP A 99 -27.97 -8.71 -20.21
CA ASP A 99 -27.68 -9.06 -21.59
C ASP A 99 -26.17 -9.13 -21.85
N TYR A 100 -25.76 -10.08 -22.69
CA TYR A 100 -24.36 -10.32 -23.02
C TYR A 100 -23.72 -9.16 -23.77
N ASN A 101 -24.45 -8.47 -24.65
CA ASN A 101 -23.93 -7.32 -25.38
C ASN A 101 -23.72 -6.11 -24.45
N MET A 102 -24.58 -5.94 -23.43
CA MET A 102 -24.34 -4.94 -22.39
C MET A 102 -23.01 -5.21 -21.67
N TYR A 103 -22.79 -6.45 -21.24
CA TYR A 103 -21.52 -6.84 -20.61
C TYR A 103 -20.32 -6.55 -21.53
N LEU A 104 -20.38 -6.97 -22.79
CA LEU A 104 -19.32 -6.69 -23.77
C LEU A 104 -19.11 -5.18 -24.00
N MET A 105 -20.16 -4.36 -23.99
CA MET A 105 -20.04 -2.92 -24.12
C MET A 105 -19.21 -2.33 -22.97
N PHE A 106 -19.47 -2.75 -21.73
CA PHE A 106 -18.70 -2.30 -20.57
C PHE A 106 -17.26 -2.79 -20.62
N GLU A 107 -17.04 -4.10 -20.79
CA GLU A 107 -15.70 -4.69 -20.83
C GLU A 107 -14.83 -4.05 -21.93
N ASN A 108 -15.38 -3.88 -23.14
CA ASN A 108 -14.67 -3.24 -24.24
C ASN A 108 -14.42 -1.74 -24.01
N GLY A 109 -15.18 -1.11 -23.11
CA GLY A 109 -15.02 0.30 -22.71
C GLY A 109 -14.00 0.52 -21.60
N ILE A 110 -13.65 -0.50 -20.80
CA ILE A 110 -12.72 -0.36 -19.67
C ILE A 110 -11.31 -0.06 -20.18
N ARG A 111 -10.73 1.04 -19.69
CA ARG A 111 -9.32 1.41 -19.91
C ARG A 111 -8.68 1.74 -18.57
N GLY A 112 -7.40 1.42 -18.42
CA GLY A 112 -6.61 1.74 -17.23
C GLY A 112 -6.14 3.20 -17.21
N GLY A 113 -5.20 3.48 -16.31
CA GLY A 113 -4.54 4.79 -16.24
C GLY A 113 -3.74 5.09 -17.52
N ILE A 114 -3.74 6.36 -17.93
CA ILE A 114 -2.94 6.82 -19.07
C ILE A 114 -1.47 6.92 -18.64
N SER A 115 -0.58 6.20 -19.33
CA SER A 115 0.87 6.31 -19.17
C SER A 115 1.48 6.68 -20.51
N GLN A 116 2.15 7.83 -20.56
CA GLN A 116 2.75 8.35 -21.78
C GLN A 116 4.15 8.90 -21.53
N ILE A 117 5.09 8.55 -22.40
CA ILE A 117 6.44 9.12 -22.43
C ILE A 117 6.56 9.94 -23.71
N THR A 118 6.48 11.26 -23.59
CA THR A 118 6.66 12.19 -24.72
C THR A 118 8.14 12.43 -25.02
N LYS A 119 9.00 12.35 -24.00
CA LYS A 119 10.46 12.48 -24.11
C LYS A 119 11.14 11.48 -23.19
N ARG A 120 12.03 10.65 -23.75
CA ARG A 120 12.70 9.55 -23.01
C ARG A 120 13.62 10.04 -21.88
N TYR A 121 14.26 11.20 -22.06
CA TYR A 121 15.17 11.78 -21.07
C TYR A 121 15.04 13.30 -21.08
N ALA A 122 14.88 13.89 -19.90
CA ALA A 122 14.92 15.33 -19.69
C ALA A 122 15.73 15.62 -18.43
N GLU A 123 16.63 16.58 -18.53
CA GLU A 123 17.43 17.05 -17.41
C GLU A 123 17.31 18.57 -17.35
N ALA A 124 16.89 19.08 -16.19
CA ALA A 124 16.79 20.51 -15.95
C ALA A 124 18.15 21.10 -15.59
N ASN A 125 18.55 22.18 -16.25
CA ASN A 125 19.68 23.01 -15.82
C ASN A 125 19.23 23.95 -14.69
N ASN A 126 18.99 23.41 -13.51
CA ASN A 126 18.43 24.15 -12.39
C ASN A 126 19.53 24.93 -11.65
N LYS A 127 19.43 26.27 -11.63
CA LYS A 127 20.40 27.17 -10.98
C LYS A 127 20.57 27.00 -9.47
N TYR A 128 19.67 26.26 -8.82
CA TYR A 128 19.74 25.98 -7.38
C TYR A 128 20.37 24.63 -7.05
N LEU A 129 20.77 23.83 -8.04
CA LEU A 129 21.38 22.52 -7.83
C LEU A 129 22.91 22.55 -8.03
N PRO A 130 23.67 21.67 -7.35
CA PRO A 130 25.13 21.64 -7.43
C PRO A 130 25.71 21.41 -8.83
N ASN A 131 24.96 20.77 -9.72
CA ASN A 131 25.36 20.45 -11.10
C ASN A 131 24.97 21.54 -12.12
N PHE A 132 24.61 22.75 -11.67
CA PHE A 132 24.24 23.85 -12.56
C PHE A 132 25.39 24.22 -13.51
N ASN A 133 25.08 24.37 -14.80
CA ASN A 133 26.02 24.86 -15.79
C ASN A 133 25.68 26.32 -16.16
N PRO A 134 26.54 27.32 -15.82
CA PRO A 134 26.29 28.73 -16.10
C PRO A 134 26.32 29.08 -17.60
N MET A 135 26.88 28.21 -18.45
CA MET A 135 26.90 28.39 -19.90
C MET A 135 25.57 28.02 -20.57
N LYS A 136 24.65 27.37 -19.84
CA LYS A 136 23.33 26.98 -20.35
C LYS A 136 22.24 27.82 -19.69
N LYS A 137 21.15 28.07 -20.41
CA LYS A 137 19.96 28.74 -19.83
C LYS A 137 19.42 27.93 -18.65
N SER A 138 19.02 28.60 -17.58
CA SER A 138 18.36 27.94 -16.44
C SER A 138 17.03 27.32 -16.89
N SER A 139 16.76 26.10 -16.45
CA SER A 139 15.51 25.37 -16.71
C SER A 139 15.11 24.54 -15.50
N PHE A 140 13.84 24.13 -15.45
CA PHE A 140 13.23 23.41 -14.33
C PHE A 140 12.34 22.29 -14.88
N ILE A 141 12.20 21.21 -14.11
CA ILE A 141 11.19 20.17 -14.32
C ILE A 141 10.23 20.27 -13.14
N ILE A 142 8.93 20.24 -13.42
CA ILE A 142 7.87 20.24 -12.42
C ILE A 142 7.28 18.84 -12.33
N TYR A 143 7.04 18.38 -11.11
CA TYR A 143 6.27 17.18 -10.83
C TYR A 143 4.90 17.61 -10.30
N LEU A 144 3.84 17.17 -10.96
CA LEU A 144 2.46 17.44 -10.57
C LEU A 144 1.77 16.11 -10.34
N ASP A 145 1.06 16.01 -9.22
CA ASP A 145 0.31 14.81 -8.83
C ASP A 145 -1.09 15.22 -8.36
N ALA A 146 -2.09 14.43 -8.75
CA ALA A 146 -3.47 14.70 -8.42
C ALA A 146 -3.86 13.95 -7.14
N ASN A 147 -4.15 14.70 -6.07
CA ASN A 147 -4.61 14.14 -4.80
C ASN A 147 -5.93 13.37 -4.99
N ASN A 148 -5.91 12.06 -4.72
CA ASN A 148 -7.08 11.18 -4.79
C ASN A 148 -7.84 11.26 -6.13
N LEU A 149 -7.11 11.14 -7.26
CA LEU A 149 -7.68 11.25 -8.61
C LEU A 149 -8.95 10.41 -8.83
N TYR A 150 -8.90 9.12 -8.47
CA TYR A 150 -10.05 8.22 -8.64
C TYR A 150 -11.20 8.57 -7.67
N GLY A 151 -10.92 8.96 -6.43
CA GLY A 151 -11.97 9.38 -5.50
C GLY A 151 -12.69 10.65 -5.96
N TRP A 152 -11.96 11.60 -6.57
CA TRP A 152 -12.58 12.77 -7.20
C TRP A 152 -13.46 12.38 -8.38
N ALA A 153 -12.98 11.49 -9.25
CA ALA A 153 -13.75 10.99 -10.40
C ALA A 153 -15.01 10.22 -9.96
N MET A 154 -14.91 9.41 -8.91
CA MET A 154 -16.03 8.68 -8.31
C MET A 154 -17.06 9.59 -7.63
N SER A 155 -16.71 10.85 -7.34
CA SER A 155 -17.63 11.85 -6.79
C SER A 155 -18.45 12.55 -7.88
N GLN A 156 -18.16 12.29 -9.16
CA GLN A 156 -18.93 12.80 -10.29
C GLN A 156 -20.16 11.91 -10.58
N PHE A 157 -20.98 12.30 -11.55
CA PHE A 157 -22.10 11.47 -11.99
C PHE A 157 -21.59 10.16 -12.62
N LEU A 158 -22.04 9.03 -12.07
CA LEU A 158 -21.71 7.68 -12.53
C LEU A 158 -22.97 6.95 -13.02
N PRO A 159 -22.86 6.09 -14.05
CA PRO A 159 -23.97 5.26 -14.50
C PRO A 159 -24.30 4.19 -13.45
N PHE A 160 -25.58 4.03 -13.11
CA PHE A 160 -26.06 3.02 -12.15
C PHE A 160 -27.27 2.22 -12.65
N ALA A 161 -27.94 2.69 -13.70
CA ALA A 161 -29.06 2.04 -14.38
C ALA A 161 -29.19 2.58 -15.81
N ASP A 162 -30.12 2.04 -16.59
CA ASP A 162 -30.48 2.49 -17.95
C ASP A 162 -29.32 2.56 -18.97
N PHE A 163 -28.39 1.60 -18.85
CA PHE A 163 -27.30 1.32 -19.79
C PHE A 163 -27.77 0.82 -21.16
#